data_AF-A0A2W4T291-F1
#
_entry.id   AF-A0A2W4T291-F1
#
_cell.length_a   1.000
_cell.length_b   1.000
_cell.length_c   1.000
_cell.angle_alpha   90.00
_cell.angle_beta   90.00
_cell.angle_gamma   90.00
#
_symmetry.space_group_name_H-M   'P 1'
#
loop_
_entity.id
_entity.type
_entity.pdbx_description
1 polymer ?
#
loop_
_entity_poly.entity_id
_entity_poly.type
_entity_poly.pdbx_seq_one_letter_code
_entity_poly.pdbx_strand_id
1 'polypeptide(L)'
;MKYPVRLLGLASAFAAFFSLLSAAQAAPASSGGFKVQRDGSLSMGGRTLRCGGARSVLDGGLPSEGAAAPGVLIINPRLLNRMPHTVRLFVFYHECGHHRVGGSELRADSWAVRRGVAEGWLDRNGLRQVCRSFGNMPATPTHPSARTRCQNLERTFNEAIAARAPAPKRKPANQIERAAGASAPALLNGPKLVGSGRNRTARN
;
A
#
# COMPACT_ATOMS: atom_id res chain seq x y z
N MET A 1 -33.40 81.33 0.71
CA MET A 1 -34.00 80.10 1.28
C MET A 1 -34.14 79.06 0.18
N LYS A 2 -33.63 77.84 0.46
CA LYS A 2 -33.91 76.54 -0.19
C LYS A 2 -33.47 76.30 -1.65
N TYR A 3 -32.34 75.63 -1.81
CA TYR A 3 -31.96 74.85 -3.01
C TYR A 3 -32.46 73.40 -2.86
N PRO A 4 -32.93 72.72 -3.91
CA PRO A 4 -33.27 71.31 -3.84
C PRO A 4 -32.03 70.42 -4.01
N VAL A 5 -31.84 69.49 -3.07
CA VAL A 5 -30.83 68.44 -3.11
C VAL A 5 -31.23 67.39 -4.14
N ARG A 6 -30.41 67.18 -5.17
CA ARG A 6 -30.46 65.98 -6.01
C ARG A 6 -29.57 64.90 -5.41
N LEU A 7 -30.20 63.79 -5.03
CA LEU A 7 -29.59 62.56 -4.58
C LEU A 7 -29.00 61.83 -5.81
N LEU A 8 -27.68 61.79 -5.96
CA LEU A 8 -27.02 60.85 -6.86
C LEU A 8 -26.36 59.76 -6.02
N GLY A 9 -26.92 58.57 -6.10
CA GLY A 9 -26.29 57.35 -5.63
C GLY A 9 -25.12 56.96 -6.54
N LEU A 10 -24.03 56.51 -5.93
CA LEU A 10 -22.99 55.74 -6.62
C LEU A 10 -22.72 54.48 -5.80
N ALA A 11 -22.98 53.36 -6.47
CA ALA A 11 -22.92 52.01 -5.97
C ALA A 11 -21.49 51.63 -5.54
N SER A 12 -21.36 51.07 -4.34
CA SER A 12 -20.14 50.36 -3.92
C SER A 12 -20.08 49.02 -4.66
N ALA A 13 -19.15 48.89 -5.59
CA ALA A 13 -18.81 47.61 -6.21
C ALA A 13 -18.07 46.73 -5.18
N PHE A 14 -18.79 45.86 -4.50
CA PHE A 14 -18.20 44.78 -3.71
C PHE A 14 -17.68 43.71 -4.67
N ALA A 15 -16.37 43.68 -4.92
CA ALA A 15 -15.71 42.56 -5.55
C ALA A 15 -15.64 41.38 -4.57
N ALA A 16 -16.60 40.45 -4.68
CA ALA A 16 -16.59 39.21 -3.91
C ALA A 16 -15.55 38.24 -4.50
N PHE A 17 -14.37 38.19 -3.88
CA PHE A 17 -13.40 37.10 -4.09
C PHE A 17 -13.96 35.82 -3.47
N PHE A 18 -14.55 34.95 -4.29
CA PHE A 18 -14.94 33.60 -3.88
C PHE A 18 -13.69 32.71 -3.79
N SER A 19 -13.13 32.61 -2.60
CA SER A 19 -12.11 31.59 -2.28
C SER A 19 -12.75 30.20 -2.37
N LEU A 20 -12.40 29.46 -3.42
CA LEU A 20 -12.70 28.02 -3.56
C LEU A 20 -11.87 27.22 -2.54
N LEU A 21 -12.34 27.17 -1.29
CA LEU A 21 -11.89 26.20 -0.31
C LEU A 21 -12.40 24.81 -0.74
N SER A 22 -11.58 24.04 -1.44
CA SER A 22 -11.79 22.59 -1.59
C SER A 22 -11.56 21.92 -0.23
N ALA A 23 -12.62 21.84 0.57
CA ALA A 23 -12.67 20.90 1.67
C ALA A 23 -12.75 19.49 1.06
N ALA A 24 -11.62 18.78 1.04
CA ALA A 24 -11.61 17.34 0.85
C ALA A 24 -12.41 16.72 2.01
N GLN A 25 -13.70 16.49 1.79
CA GLN A 25 -14.55 15.81 2.74
C GLN A 25 -14.02 14.38 2.89
N ALA A 26 -13.35 14.11 4.01
CA ALA A 26 -13.09 12.74 4.43
C ALA A 26 -14.45 12.05 4.57
N ALA A 27 -14.73 11.08 3.69
CA ALA A 27 -15.98 10.33 3.76
C ALA A 27 -16.15 9.78 5.18
N PRO A 28 -17.35 9.88 5.79
CA PRO A 28 -17.57 9.36 7.12
C PRO A 28 -17.21 7.88 7.12
N ALA A 29 -16.30 7.49 8.01
CA ALA A 29 -15.97 6.10 8.23
C ALA A 29 -17.25 5.41 8.70
N SER A 30 -17.93 4.72 7.77
CA SER A 30 -19.11 3.94 8.09
C SER A 30 -18.77 3.00 9.23
N SER A 31 -19.51 3.11 10.33
CA SER A 31 -19.59 2.11 11.41
C SER A 31 -20.17 0.77 10.92
N GLY A 32 -20.19 0.55 9.60
CA GLY A 32 -20.71 -0.61 8.92
C GLY A 32 -20.11 -1.90 9.47
N GLY A 33 -20.94 -2.62 10.21
CA GLY A 33 -20.65 -3.92 10.76
C GLY A 33 -20.34 -4.96 9.67
N PHE A 34 -19.89 -6.12 10.13
CA PHE A 34 -19.53 -7.25 9.29
C PHE A 34 -20.79 -7.96 8.79
N LYS A 35 -20.86 -8.23 7.48
CA LYS A 35 -21.92 -9.07 6.89
C LYS A 35 -21.33 -9.97 5.82
N VAL A 36 -21.61 -11.27 5.88
CA VAL A 36 -21.27 -12.19 4.79
C VAL A 36 -22.38 -12.16 3.74
N GLN A 37 -21.99 -12.02 2.48
CA GLN A 37 -22.90 -12.03 1.35
C GLN A 37 -23.12 -13.45 0.84
N ARG A 38 -24.18 -13.65 0.03
CA ARG A 38 -24.52 -14.97 -0.53
C ARG A 38 -23.40 -15.59 -1.36
N ASP A 39 -22.58 -14.74 -1.98
CA ASP A 39 -21.46 -15.14 -2.82
C ASP A 39 -20.17 -15.45 -2.03
N GLY A 40 -20.26 -15.49 -0.70
CA GLY A 40 -19.15 -15.76 0.22
C GLY A 40 -18.24 -14.57 0.48
N SER A 41 -18.51 -13.39 -0.09
CA SER A 41 -17.75 -12.17 0.18
C SER A 41 -18.12 -11.52 1.52
N LEU A 42 -17.23 -10.70 2.06
CA LEU A 42 -17.43 -9.98 3.32
C LEU A 42 -17.66 -8.50 3.07
N SER A 43 -18.79 -7.98 3.52
CA SER A 43 -19.01 -6.54 3.65
C SER A 43 -18.42 -6.04 4.97
N MET A 44 -17.56 -5.02 4.90
CA MET A 44 -16.92 -4.37 6.05
C MET A 44 -16.65 -2.90 5.74
N GLY A 45 -17.14 -1.98 6.58
CA GLY A 45 -16.84 -0.54 6.41
C GLY A 45 -17.25 0.04 5.05
N GLY A 46 -18.34 -0.46 4.46
CA GLY A 46 -18.81 -0.08 3.13
C GLY A 46 -18.03 -0.70 1.95
N ARG A 47 -17.03 -1.55 2.22
CA ARG A 47 -16.27 -2.29 1.19
C ARG A 47 -16.77 -3.72 1.11
N THR A 48 -16.86 -4.26 -0.11
CA THR A 48 -17.00 -5.70 -0.35
C THR A 48 -15.62 -6.31 -0.56
N LEU A 49 -15.27 -7.27 0.29
CA LEU A 49 -13.96 -7.92 0.34
C LEU A 49 -14.08 -9.39 -0.11
N ARG A 50 -13.13 -9.84 -0.92
CA ARG A 50 -13.08 -11.21 -1.46
C ARG A 50 -11.66 -11.77 -1.37
N CYS A 51 -11.55 -13.07 -1.08
CA CYS A 51 -10.28 -13.78 -1.01
C CYS A 51 -10.22 -14.95 -2.02
N GLY A 52 -10.24 -14.64 -3.32
CA GLY A 52 -10.29 -15.67 -4.35
C GLY A 52 -11.51 -16.59 -4.16
N GLY A 53 -11.28 -17.90 -4.09
CA GLY A 53 -12.32 -18.91 -3.85
C GLY A 53 -12.63 -19.19 -2.37
N ALA A 54 -11.93 -18.57 -1.41
CA ALA A 54 -12.20 -18.78 0.01
C ALA A 54 -13.47 -18.01 0.43
N ARG A 55 -14.37 -18.68 1.17
CA ARG A 55 -15.57 -18.04 1.72
C ARG A 55 -15.24 -17.31 3.02
N SER A 56 -15.87 -16.18 3.28
CA SER A 56 -15.83 -15.54 4.60
C SER A 56 -16.86 -16.13 5.56
N VAL A 57 -16.47 -16.34 6.81
CA VAL A 57 -17.33 -16.78 7.92
C VAL A 57 -17.16 -15.79 9.07
N LEU A 58 -18.25 -15.47 9.75
CA LEU A 58 -18.22 -14.66 10.98
C LEU A 58 -18.33 -15.57 12.19
N ASP A 59 -17.36 -15.49 13.08
CA ASP A 59 -17.36 -16.21 14.34
C ASP A 59 -16.95 -15.28 15.48
N GLY A 60 -17.92 -14.88 16.31
CA GLY A 60 -17.67 -14.04 17.47
C GLY A 60 -17.07 -14.79 18.67
N GLY A 61 -16.99 -16.12 18.62
CA GLY A 61 -16.37 -16.98 19.63
C GLY A 61 -14.89 -17.29 19.36
N LEU A 62 -14.38 -16.94 18.16
CA LEU A 62 -12.96 -17.10 17.83
C LEU A 62 -12.09 -16.31 18.82
N PRO A 63 -11.04 -16.90 19.42
CA PRO A 63 -10.22 -16.19 20.42
C PRO A 63 -9.30 -15.12 19.81
N SER A 64 -9.15 -15.10 18.48
CA SER A 64 -8.37 -14.13 17.70
C SER A 64 -9.26 -13.25 16.81
N GLU A 65 -8.71 -12.18 16.27
CA GLU A 65 -9.39 -11.27 15.33
C GLU A 65 -9.78 -11.95 14.01
N GLY A 66 -9.01 -12.96 13.59
CA GLY A 66 -9.22 -13.73 12.38
C GLY A 66 -8.46 -15.05 12.40
N ALA A 67 -8.80 -15.92 11.44
CA ALA A 67 -8.09 -17.15 11.17
C ALA A 67 -8.30 -17.59 9.71
N ALA A 68 -7.33 -18.32 9.16
CA ALA A 68 -7.42 -18.96 7.86
C ALA A 68 -7.43 -20.50 8.01
N ALA A 69 -8.35 -21.14 7.29
CA ALA A 69 -8.43 -22.59 7.15
C ALA A 69 -8.66 -22.94 5.68
N PRO A 70 -8.44 -24.19 5.22
CA PRO A 70 -8.64 -24.55 3.81
C PRO A 70 -10.02 -24.10 3.28
N GLY A 71 -10.01 -23.21 2.28
CA GLY A 71 -11.23 -22.70 1.63
C GLY A 71 -12.08 -21.71 2.46
N VAL A 72 -11.65 -21.33 3.66
CA VAL A 72 -12.42 -20.44 4.54
C VAL A 72 -11.52 -19.37 5.17
N LEU A 73 -12.09 -18.17 5.31
CA LEU A 73 -11.53 -17.06 6.06
C LEU A 73 -12.51 -16.73 7.20
N ILE A 74 -12.07 -16.91 8.43
CA ILE A 74 -12.90 -16.72 9.63
C ILE A 74 -12.55 -15.35 10.21
N ILE A 75 -13.56 -14.54 10.48
CA ILE A 75 -13.41 -13.19 11.03
C ILE A 75 -14.17 -13.10 12.34
N ASN A 76 -13.53 -12.52 13.36
CA ASN A 76 -14.20 -12.18 14.60
C ASN A 76 -14.75 -10.75 14.57
N PRO A 77 -16.06 -10.55 14.34
CA PRO A 77 -16.64 -9.21 14.32
C PRO A 77 -16.61 -8.53 15.70
N ARG A 78 -16.65 -9.28 16.81
CA ARG A 78 -16.69 -8.72 18.18
C ARG A 78 -15.37 -8.07 18.58
N LEU A 79 -14.25 -8.63 18.15
CA LEU A 79 -12.92 -8.05 18.37
C LEU A 79 -12.66 -6.93 17.37
N LEU A 80 -12.88 -7.19 16.08
CA LEU A 80 -12.56 -6.22 15.03
C LEU A 80 -13.43 -4.96 15.05
N ASN A 81 -14.68 -5.00 15.52
CA ASN A 81 -15.50 -3.78 15.64
C ASN A 81 -14.90 -2.72 16.57
N ARG A 82 -13.97 -3.09 17.46
CA ARG A 82 -13.27 -2.18 18.37
C ARG A 82 -11.99 -1.61 17.77
N MET A 83 -11.61 -2.06 16.58
CA MET A 83 -10.37 -1.70 15.92
C MET A 83 -10.58 -0.62 14.84
N PRO A 84 -9.57 0.23 14.60
CA PRO A 84 -9.58 1.16 13.47
C PRO A 84 -9.87 0.42 12.15
N HIS A 85 -10.56 1.08 11.22
CA HIS A 85 -10.94 0.46 9.94
C HIS A 85 -9.74 -0.16 9.21
N THR A 86 -8.59 0.52 9.19
CA THR A 86 -7.37 0.00 8.56
C THR A 86 -6.86 -1.29 9.19
N VAL A 87 -6.98 -1.44 10.52
CA VAL A 87 -6.61 -2.69 11.22
C VAL A 87 -7.54 -3.83 10.83
N ARG A 88 -8.85 -3.55 10.71
CA ARG A 88 -9.82 -4.56 10.27
C ARG A 88 -9.55 -5.06 8.84
N LEU A 89 -9.22 -4.12 7.94
CA LEU A 89 -8.78 -4.46 6.59
C LEU A 89 -7.49 -5.28 6.64
N PHE A 90 -6.49 -4.84 7.39
CA PHE A 90 -5.23 -5.56 7.52
C PHE A 90 -5.44 -7.02 7.95
N VAL A 91 -6.25 -7.27 8.99
CA VAL A 91 -6.58 -8.65 9.42
C VAL A 91 -7.22 -9.45 8.29
N PHE A 92 -8.23 -8.90 7.60
CA PHE A 92 -8.83 -9.61 6.46
C PHE A 92 -7.80 -9.98 5.39
N TYR A 93 -6.96 -9.04 4.96
CA TYR A 93 -5.96 -9.33 3.94
C TYR A 93 -4.83 -10.23 4.47
N HIS A 94 -4.50 -10.18 5.76
CA HIS A 94 -3.54 -11.08 6.39
C HIS A 94 -4.04 -12.53 6.33
N GLU A 95 -5.27 -12.78 6.78
CA GLU A 95 -5.89 -14.11 6.69
C GLU A 95 -6.01 -14.58 5.23
N CYS A 96 -6.32 -13.66 4.32
CA CYS A 96 -6.32 -13.98 2.89
C CYS A 96 -4.92 -14.32 2.36
N GLY A 97 -3.88 -13.67 2.91
CA GLY A 97 -2.49 -13.92 2.60
C GLY A 97 -2.10 -15.37 2.84
N HIS A 98 -2.61 -16.00 3.91
CA HIS A 98 -2.35 -17.42 4.20
C HIS A 98 -2.80 -18.37 3.09
N HIS A 99 -3.89 -18.05 2.37
CA HIS A 99 -4.32 -18.81 1.18
C HIS A 99 -3.36 -18.68 -0.02
N ARG A 100 -2.44 -17.71 0.00
CA ARG A 100 -1.49 -17.42 -1.08
C ARG A 100 -0.07 -17.85 -0.76
N VAL A 101 0.30 -17.82 0.51
CA VAL A 101 1.70 -17.99 0.96
C VAL A 101 1.89 -19.12 1.96
N GLY A 102 0.82 -19.80 2.36
CA GLY A 102 0.83 -20.83 3.41
C GLY A 102 0.92 -20.22 4.82
N GLY A 103 1.34 -21.03 5.80
CA GLY A 103 1.36 -20.67 7.22
C GLY A 103 2.47 -19.69 7.66
N SER A 104 3.08 -18.94 6.74
CA SER A 104 4.13 -17.98 7.10
C SER A 104 3.54 -16.61 7.45
N GLU A 105 3.52 -16.29 8.74
CA GLU A 105 3.06 -14.99 9.27
C GLU A 105 3.68 -13.79 8.55
N LEU A 106 5.01 -13.77 8.39
CA LEU A 106 5.71 -12.65 7.76
C LEU A 106 5.38 -12.52 6.27
N ARG A 107 5.13 -13.63 5.58
CA ARG A 107 4.72 -13.59 4.17
C ARG A 107 3.27 -13.14 4.04
N ALA A 108 2.38 -13.54 4.96
CA ALA A 108 1.00 -13.10 5.01
C ALA A 108 0.91 -11.59 5.31
N ASP A 109 1.69 -11.11 6.27
CA ASP A 109 1.93 -9.68 6.56
C ASP A 109 2.32 -8.92 5.30
N SER A 110 3.37 -9.38 4.62
CA SER A 110 3.85 -8.71 3.42
C SER A 110 2.83 -8.76 2.27
N TRP A 111 2.04 -9.84 2.17
CA TRP A 111 0.95 -9.93 1.19
C TRP A 111 -0.13 -8.88 1.47
N ALA A 112 -0.57 -8.75 2.73
CA ALA A 112 -1.56 -7.78 3.15
C ALA A 112 -1.11 -6.35 2.91
N VAL A 113 0.14 -6.02 3.25
CA VAL A 113 0.72 -4.69 3.02
C VAL A 113 0.78 -4.35 1.53
N ARG A 114 1.26 -5.28 0.70
CA ARG A 114 1.32 -5.06 -0.76
C ARG A 114 -0.07 -4.83 -1.36
N ARG A 115 -1.08 -5.59 -0.94
CA ARG A 115 -2.48 -5.35 -1.35
C ARG A 115 -2.98 -4.00 -0.87
N GLY A 116 -2.69 -3.62 0.36
CA GLY A 116 -3.11 -2.33 0.91
C GLY A 116 -2.52 -1.13 0.20
N VAL A 117 -1.26 -1.22 -0.21
CA VAL A 117 -0.61 -0.19 -1.02
C VAL A 117 -1.21 -0.13 -2.42
N ALA A 118 -1.37 -1.30 -3.05
CA ALA A 118 -1.86 -1.40 -4.43
C ALA A 118 -3.31 -0.91 -4.56
N GLU A 119 -4.15 -1.22 -3.56
CA GLU A 119 -5.56 -0.80 -3.51
C GLU A 119 -5.77 0.58 -2.87
N GLY A 120 -4.71 1.22 -2.37
CA GLY A 120 -4.75 2.58 -1.83
C GLY A 120 -5.42 2.73 -0.46
N TRP A 121 -5.70 1.64 0.27
CA TRP A 121 -6.30 1.73 1.62
C TRP A 121 -5.27 1.79 2.75
N LEU A 122 -4.01 1.43 2.48
CA LEU A 122 -2.92 1.46 3.47
C LEU A 122 -1.95 2.60 3.17
N ASP A 123 -1.90 3.59 4.07
CA ASP A 123 -0.93 4.68 4.07
C ASP A 123 0.03 4.60 5.29
N ARG A 124 0.92 5.59 5.46
CA ARG A 124 1.86 5.68 6.61
C ARG A 124 1.14 5.73 7.96
N ASN A 125 -0.03 6.36 8.03
CA ASN A 125 -0.77 6.44 9.29
C ASN A 125 -1.47 5.11 9.61
N GLY A 126 -2.07 4.51 8.61
CA GLY A 126 -2.68 3.19 8.65
C GLY A 126 -1.69 2.11 9.05
N LEU A 127 -0.48 2.12 8.50
CA LEU A 127 0.58 1.20 8.90
C LEU A 127 0.92 1.34 10.39
N ARG A 128 1.06 2.57 10.89
CA ARG A 128 1.28 2.80 12.33
C ARG A 128 0.13 2.28 13.18
N GLN A 129 -1.12 2.37 12.72
CA GLN A 129 -2.27 1.79 13.43
C GLN A 129 -2.16 0.27 13.51
N VAL A 130 -1.77 -0.39 12.41
CA VAL A 130 -1.55 -1.85 12.37
C VAL A 130 -0.43 -2.25 13.33
N CYS A 131 0.74 -1.60 13.27
CA CYS A 131 1.83 -1.89 14.20
C CYS A 131 1.42 -1.71 15.66
N ARG A 132 0.65 -0.67 16.00
CA ARG A 132 0.14 -0.46 17.36
C ARG A 132 -0.84 -1.55 17.80
N SER A 133 -1.64 -2.10 16.89
CA SER A 133 -2.60 -3.16 17.23
C SER A 133 -1.94 -4.46 17.70
N PHE A 134 -0.68 -4.70 17.36
CA PHE A 134 0.07 -5.86 17.87
C PHE A 134 0.49 -5.72 19.34
N GLY A 135 0.42 -4.52 19.92
CA GLY A 135 0.90 -4.25 21.26
C GLY A 135 2.37 -4.63 21.44
N ASN A 136 2.67 -5.32 22.54
CA ASN A 136 4.02 -5.80 22.87
C ASN A 136 4.09 -7.33 22.89
N MET A 137 3.29 -8.01 22.05
CA MET A 137 3.21 -9.47 22.07
C MET A 137 4.60 -10.10 21.81
N PRO A 138 5.07 -10.99 22.71
CA PRO A 138 6.32 -11.71 22.52
C PRO A 138 6.19 -12.72 21.38
N ALA A 139 7.32 -13.24 20.91
CA ALA A 139 7.30 -14.36 19.98
C ALA A 139 6.73 -15.60 20.65
N THR A 140 5.99 -16.40 19.89
CA THR A 140 5.56 -17.75 20.24
C THR A 140 6.18 -18.72 19.22
N PRO A 141 6.09 -20.05 19.42
CA PRO A 141 6.60 -21.01 18.44
C PRO A 141 6.01 -20.84 17.03
N THR A 142 4.79 -20.33 16.94
CA THR A 142 4.05 -20.19 15.67
C THR A 142 3.95 -18.75 15.18
N HIS A 143 4.13 -17.74 16.06
CA HIS A 143 3.97 -16.33 15.71
C HIS A 143 5.23 -15.51 16.07
N PRO A 144 5.81 -14.76 15.11
CA PRO A 144 6.87 -13.80 15.41
C PRO A 144 6.40 -12.69 16.36
N SER A 145 7.35 -12.10 17.09
CA SER A 145 7.05 -10.98 18.00
C SER A 145 6.41 -9.79 17.29
N ALA A 146 5.65 -8.98 18.02
CA ALA A 146 5.06 -7.73 17.52
C ALA A 146 6.12 -6.82 16.87
N ARG A 147 7.31 -6.71 17.49
CA ARG A 147 8.45 -5.93 16.95
C ARG A 147 8.89 -6.46 15.60
N THR A 148 9.10 -7.77 15.49
CA THR A 148 9.54 -8.43 14.23
C THR A 148 8.51 -8.25 13.13
N ARG A 149 7.22 -8.44 13.44
CA ARG A 149 6.13 -8.23 12.47
C ARG A 149 6.08 -6.77 12.01
N CYS A 150 6.11 -5.80 12.91
CA CYS A 150 6.09 -4.38 12.52
C CYS A 150 7.29 -3.98 11.65
N GLN A 151 8.51 -4.46 11.97
CA GLN A 151 9.69 -4.24 11.11
C GLN A 151 9.48 -4.80 9.69
N ASN A 152 8.88 -5.98 9.57
CA ASN A 152 8.55 -6.58 8.28
C ASN A 152 7.50 -5.75 7.50
N LEU A 153 6.47 -5.25 8.20
CA LEU A 153 5.45 -4.41 7.59
C LEU A 153 6.06 -3.10 7.05
N GLU A 154 6.88 -2.41 7.85
CA GLU A 154 7.58 -1.17 7.44
C GLU A 154 8.46 -1.39 6.21
N ARG A 155 9.29 -2.44 6.23
CA ARG A 155 10.11 -2.79 5.06
C ARG A 155 9.25 -3.03 3.82
N THR A 156 8.24 -3.89 3.93
CA THR A 156 7.37 -4.23 2.80
C THR A 156 6.63 -3.00 2.27
N PHE A 157 6.24 -2.09 3.16
CA PHE A 157 5.52 -0.89 2.79
C PHE A 157 6.41 0.11 2.05
N ASN A 158 7.66 0.25 2.48
CA ASN A 158 8.66 1.05 1.77
C ASN A 158 8.89 0.52 0.35
N GLU A 159 9.09 -0.79 0.21
CA GLU A 159 9.27 -1.47 -1.08
C GLU A 159 8.05 -1.29 -1.99
N ALA A 160 6.84 -1.50 -1.46
CA ALA A 160 5.60 -1.40 -2.23
C ALA A 160 5.33 0.04 -2.70
N ILE A 161 5.65 1.05 -1.89
CA ILE A 161 5.52 2.46 -2.30
C ILE A 161 6.58 2.83 -3.34
N ALA A 162 7.82 2.38 -3.17
CA ALA A 162 8.87 2.60 -4.16
C ALA A 162 8.53 1.96 -5.51
N ALA A 163 7.93 0.77 -5.51
CA ALA A 163 7.47 0.09 -6.72
C ALA A 163 6.33 0.82 -7.45
N ARG A 164 5.59 1.71 -6.78
CA ARG A 164 4.56 2.57 -7.40
C ARG A 164 5.10 3.90 -7.89
N ALA A 165 6.33 4.27 -7.55
CA ALA A 165 6.92 5.50 -8.03
C ALA A 165 7.06 5.43 -9.57
N PRO A 166 6.75 6.52 -10.29
CA PRO A 166 7.01 6.59 -11.72
C PRO A 166 8.48 6.26 -11.97
N ALA A 167 8.75 5.45 -13.00
CA ALA A 167 10.12 5.20 -13.41
C ALA A 167 10.84 6.55 -13.62
N PRO A 168 12.10 6.70 -13.17
CA PRO A 168 12.84 7.92 -13.43
C PRO A 168 12.83 8.16 -14.94
N LYS A 169 12.44 9.36 -15.37
CA LYS A 169 12.51 9.75 -16.78
C LYS A 169 13.95 9.53 -17.23
N ARG A 170 14.20 8.51 -18.06
CA ARG A 170 15.50 8.32 -18.70
C ARG A 170 15.81 9.60 -19.47
N LYS A 171 16.92 10.27 -19.15
CA LYS A 171 17.44 11.32 -20.03
C LYS A 171 17.65 10.69 -21.42
N PRO A 172 17.23 11.34 -22.51
CA PRO A 172 17.52 10.85 -23.85
C PRO A 172 19.01 10.57 -23.99
N ALA A 173 19.37 9.44 -24.61
CA ALA A 173 20.75 9.00 -24.79
C ALA A 173 21.62 9.97 -25.62
N ASN A 174 21.05 11.07 -26.12
CA ASN A 174 21.71 12.04 -26.98
C ASN A 174 22.37 13.22 -26.25
N GLN A 175 22.62 13.11 -24.94
CA GLN A 175 23.38 14.11 -24.16
C GLN A 175 24.65 13.56 -23.49
N ILE A 176 25.09 12.35 -23.84
CA ILE A 176 26.39 11.81 -23.37
C ILE A 176 27.51 12.06 -24.41
N GLU A 177 27.20 12.40 -25.66
CA GLU A 177 28.19 12.72 -26.69
C GLU A 177 28.29 14.23 -26.97
N ARG A 178 28.78 15.01 -26.00
CA ARG A 178 29.45 16.30 -26.29
C ARG A 178 30.24 16.82 -25.09
N ALA A 179 31.06 15.96 -24.51
CA ALA A 179 32.15 16.36 -23.62
C ALA A 179 33.36 15.46 -23.85
N ALA A 180 33.76 15.28 -25.11
CA ALA A 180 35.03 14.67 -25.50
C ALA A 180 35.69 15.59 -26.54
N GLY A 181 35.96 16.82 -26.11
CA GLY A 181 36.81 17.78 -26.79
C GLY A 181 38.02 18.09 -25.92
N ALA A 182 38.77 17.05 -25.54
CA ALA A 182 40.10 17.18 -24.95
C ALA A 182 40.90 15.95 -25.38
N SER A 183 42.03 16.19 -26.05
CA SER A 183 42.92 15.20 -26.66
C SER A 183 43.28 14.07 -25.69
N ALA A 184 43.06 12.82 -26.10
CA ALA A 184 43.47 11.65 -25.35
C ALA A 184 45.01 11.47 -25.42
N PRO A 185 45.70 11.19 -24.31
CA PRO A 185 47.10 10.76 -24.36
C PRO A 185 47.18 9.30 -24.87
N ALA A 186 48.20 9.02 -25.69
CA ALA A 186 48.43 7.71 -26.27
C ALA A 186 48.76 6.65 -25.21
N LEU A 187 48.03 5.53 -25.22
CA LEU A 187 48.34 4.36 -24.39
C LEU A 187 49.41 3.51 -25.09
N LEU A 188 50.63 3.54 -24.56
CA LEU A 188 51.67 2.58 -24.91
C LEU A 188 51.39 1.27 -24.17
N ASN A 189 51.22 0.20 -24.95
CA ASN A 189 51.06 -1.22 -24.58
C ASN A 189 49.65 -1.68 -24.21
N GLY A 190 48.97 -2.28 -25.18
CA GLY A 190 47.73 -3.04 -24.98
C GLY A 190 48.00 -4.49 -24.53
N PRO A 191 47.08 -5.10 -23.76
CA PRO A 191 47.24 -6.46 -23.27
C PRO A 191 47.06 -7.52 -24.38
N LYS A 192 47.91 -8.55 -24.33
CA LYS A 192 47.96 -9.68 -25.26
C LYS A 192 46.81 -10.66 -24.97
N LEU A 193 45.93 -10.87 -25.94
CA LEU A 193 44.80 -11.80 -25.83
C LEU A 193 45.29 -13.26 -25.94
N VAL A 194 44.94 -14.11 -24.96
CA VAL A 194 45.15 -15.56 -25.01
C VAL A 194 43.92 -16.21 -25.65
N GLY A 195 44.18 -17.02 -26.69
CA GLY A 195 43.17 -17.56 -27.61
C GLY A 195 42.19 -18.58 -27.00
N SER A 196 40.94 -18.48 -27.43
CA SER A 196 39.84 -19.38 -27.10
C SER A 196 39.93 -20.69 -27.88
N GLY A 197 39.93 -21.82 -27.17
CA GLY A 197 39.96 -23.16 -27.74
C GLY A 197 38.63 -23.57 -28.38
N ARG A 198 38.69 -23.99 -29.64
CA ARG A 198 37.59 -24.58 -30.42
C ARG A 198 37.26 -25.99 -29.90
N ASN A 199 36.03 -26.22 -29.44
CA ASN A 199 35.49 -27.58 -29.32
C ASN A 199 34.87 -27.99 -30.67
N ARG A 200 35.56 -28.88 -31.39
CA ARG A 200 35.03 -29.62 -32.54
C ARG A 200 34.44 -30.94 -32.07
N THR A 201 33.22 -31.22 -32.51
CA THR A 201 32.57 -32.53 -32.54
C THR A 201 33.31 -33.51 -33.44
N ALA A 202 33.47 -34.77 -33.01
CA ALA A 202 33.54 -35.94 -33.90
C ALA A 202 33.33 -37.26 -33.12
N ARG A 203 32.64 -38.19 -33.80
CA ARG A 203 32.26 -39.56 -33.40
C ARG A 203 33.46 -40.49 -33.19
N ASN A 204 33.30 -41.48 -32.32
CA ASN A 204 33.18 -42.90 -32.71
C ASN A 204 32.47 -43.68 -31.60
#